data_AF-A0A959GHI7-F1
#
_entry.id   AF-A0A959GHI7-F1
#
_cell.length_a   1.000
_cell.length_b   1.000
_cell.length_c   1.000
_cell.angle_alpha   90.00
_cell.angle_beta   90.00
_cell.angle_gamma   90.00
#
_symmetry.space_group_name_H-M   'P 1'
#
loop_
_entity.id
_entity.type
_entity.pdbx_description
1 polymer ?
#
loop_
_entity_poly.entity_id
_entity_poly.type
_entity_poly.pdbx_seq_one_letter_code
_entity_poly.pdbx_strand_id
1 'polypeptide(L)' 'KEGETATEEEIKAYCKGNIAHYKIPRYIRFTESFPMTVTGKIRKVEMRDISVRELGLEKAAEIKMA' A
#
# COMPACT_ATOMS: atom_id res chain seq x y z
N LYS A 1 -18.96 6.64 1.75
CA LYS A 1 -20.32 6.24 1.32
C LYS A 1 -20.24 5.63 -0.06
N GLU A 2 -21.27 4.92 -0.53
CA GLU A 2 -21.31 4.49 -1.94
C GLU A 2 -21.14 5.70 -2.86
N GLY A 3 -20.18 5.60 -3.80
CA GLY A 3 -19.82 6.70 -4.70
C GLY A 3 -18.83 7.73 -4.13
N GLU A 4 -18.40 7.63 -2.87
CA GLU A 4 -17.31 8.47 -2.37
C GLU A 4 -15.97 7.98 -2.87
N THR A 5 -15.17 8.91 -3.38
CA THR A 5 -13.78 8.69 -3.78
C THR A 5 -12.88 9.38 -2.77
N ALA A 6 -11.68 8.85 -2.60
CA ALA A 6 -10.64 9.49 -1.82
C ALA A 6 -9.41 9.65 -2.69
N THR A 7 -8.70 10.75 -2.49
CA THR A 7 -7.41 11.03 -3.11
C THR A 7 -6.27 10.56 -2.21
N GLU A 8 -5.08 10.41 -2.77
CA GLU A 8 -3.89 10.09 -1.98
C GLU A 8 -3.55 11.21 -0.99
N GLU A 9 -3.77 12.47 -1.39
CA GLU A 9 -3.53 13.66 -0.59
C GLU A 9 -4.42 13.68 0.66
N GLU A 10 -5.70 13.33 0.51
CA GLU A 10 -6.64 13.24 1.63
C GLU A 10 -6.21 12.15 2.62
N ILE A 11 -5.77 10.99 2.13
CA ILE A 11 -5.29 9.92 3.01
C ILE A 11 -4.00 10.34 3.73
N LYS A 12 -3.05 10.98 3.03
CA LYS A 12 -1.82 11.51 3.64
C LYS A 12 -2.13 12.60 4.67
N ALA A 13 -3.04 13.52 4.37
CA ALA A 13 -3.49 14.57 5.27
C ALA A 13 -4.14 13.99 6.53
N TYR A 14 -4.99 12.96 6.37
CA TYR A 14 -5.57 12.23 7.48
C TYR A 14 -4.48 11.60 8.35
N CYS A 15 -3.45 10.97 7.77
CA CYS A 15 -2.35 10.40 8.56
C CYS A 15 -1.52 11.45 9.33
N LYS A 16 -1.32 12.67 8.78
CA LYS A 16 -0.42 13.69 9.35
C LYS A 16 -0.75 14.14 10.78
N GLY A 17 -2.01 14.02 11.20
CA GLY A 17 -2.45 14.31 12.58
C GLY A 17 -2.71 13.09 13.46
N ASN A 18 -2.74 11.88 12.88
CA ASN A 18 -3.12 10.64 13.57
C ASN A 18 -1.93 9.74 13.90
N ILE A 19 -0.82 9.86 13.16
CA ILE A 19 0.38 9.05 13.35
C ILE A 19 1.64 9.92 13.23
N ALA A 20 2.75 9.43 13.78
CA ALA A 20 4.04 10.09 13.64
C ALA A 20 4.44 10.24 12.16
N HIS A 21 5.09 11.36 11.81
CA HIS A 21 5.42 11.72 10.43
C HIS A 21 6.12 10.62 9.63
N TYR A 22 7.03 9.86 10.26
CA TYR A 22 7.77 8.77 9.60
C TYR A 22 6.92 7.52 9.33
N LYS A 23 5.71 7.42 9.88
CA LYS A 23 4.76 6.33 9.62
C LYS A 23 3.76 6.68 8.51
N ILE A 24 3.78 7.90 8.00
CA ILE A 24 2.92 8.31 6.89
C ILE A 24 3.35 7.55 5.63
N PRO A 25 2.43 6.86 4.93
CA PRO A 25 2.76 6.13 3.71
C PRO A 25 3.30 7.06 2.61
N ARG A 26 4.41 6.66 1.95
CA ARG A 26 4.92 7.38 0.77
C ARG A 26 4.06 7.13 -0.46
N TYR A 27 3.67 5.88 -0.66
CA TYR A 27 2.92 5.41 -1.82
C TYR A 27 1.56 4.91 -1.35
N ILE A 28 0.51 5.34 -2.05
CA ILE A 28 -0.85 4.90 -1.83
C ILE A 28 -1.38 4.47 -3.19
N ARG A 29 -1.93 3.27 -3.28
CA ARG A 29 -2.50 2.75 -4.52
C ARG A 29 -3.91 2.27 -4.25
N PHE A 30 -4.85 2.78 -5.02
CA PHE A 30 -6.19 2.23 -5.08
C PHE A 30 -6.22 1.06 -6.05
N THR A 31 -6.89 -0.03 -5.66
CA THR A 31 -7.03 -1.24 -6.48
C THR A 31 -8.48 -1.70 -6.43
N GLU A 32 -8.96 -2.29 -7.52
CA GLU A 32 -10.30 -2.88 -7.59
C GLU A 32 -10.39 -4.17 -6.79
N SER A 33 -9.27 -4.90 -6.66
CA SER A 33 -9.22 -6.15 -5.91
C SER A 33 -7.83 -6.43 -5.33
N PHE A 34 -7.80 -7.27 -4.30
CA PHE A 34 -6.56 -7.79 -3.72
C PHE A 34 -6.27 -9.20 -4.25
N PRO A 35 -4.99 -9.58 -4.42
CA PRO A 35 -4.64 -10.96 -4.67
C PRO A 35 -5.02 -11.80 -3.45
N MET A 36 -5.78 -12.86 -3.68
CA MET A 36 -6.36 -13.70 -2.64
C MET A 36 -6.01 -15.17 -2.85
N THR A 37 -5.92 -15.91 -1.76
CA THR A 37 -5.86 -17.38 -1.78
C THR A 37 -7.21 -17.96 -2.21
N VAL A 38 -7.23 -19.26 -2.52
CA VAL A 38 -8.46 -20.01 -2.83
C VAL A 38 -9.51 -19.93 -1.70
N THR A 39 -9.08 -19.69 -0.46
CA THR A 39 -9.97 -19.51 0.71
C THR A 39 -10.29 -18.03 1.00
N GLY A 40 -9.93 -17.09 0.12
CA GLY A 40 -10.24 -15.67 0.25
C GLY A 40 -9.28 -14.86 1.14
N LYS A 41 -8.23 -15.46 1.70
CA LYS A 41 -7.23 -14.72 2.48
C LYS A 41 -6.35 -13.85 1.57
N ILE A 42 -6.07 -12.61 1.96
CA ILE A 42 -5.19 -11.69 1.24
C ILE A 42 -3.75 -12.24 1.18
N ARG A 43 -3.17 -12.27 -0.02
CA ARG A 43 -1.78 -12.68 -0.26
C ARG A 43 -0.83 -11.48 -0.22
N LYS A 44 -0.40 -11.11 0.99
CA LYS A 44 0.52 -9.96 1.20
C LYS A 44 1.86 -10.07 0.46
N VAL A 45 2.36 -11.29 0.24
CA VAL A 45 3.61 -11.53 -0.50
C VAL A 45 3.46 -11.06 -1.95
N GLU A 46 2.40 -11.52 -2.61
CA GLU A 46 2.10 -11.13 -3.99
C GLU A 46 1.80 -9.63 -4.10
N MET A 47 1.09 -9.04 -3.13
CA MET A 47 0.90 -7.59 -3.07
C MET A 47 2.23 -6.83 -3.03
N ARG A 48 3.22 -7.35 -2.27
CA ARG A 48 4.55 -6.75 -2.18
C ARG A 48 5.28 -6.86 -3.52
N ASP A 49 5.25 -8.02 -4.15
CA ASP A 49 5.91 -8.24 -5.46
C ASP A 49 5.33 -7.31 -6.53
N ILE A 50 4.00 -7.19 -6.59
CA ILE A 50 3.30 -6.26 -7.50
C ILE A 50 3.74 -4.82 -7.22
N SER A 51 3.72 -4.39 -5.95
CA SER A 51 4.09 -3.03 -5.57
C SER A 51 5.55 -2.71 -5.88
N VAL A 52 6.45 -3.67 -5.66
CA VAL A 52 7.89 -3.52 -5.95
C VAL A 52 8.09 -3.30 -7.45
N ARG A 53 7.46 -4.13 -8.28
CA ARG A 53 7.59 -4.06 -9.74
C ARG A 53 7.01 -2.78 -10.32
N GLU A 54 5.85 -2.34 -9.83
CA GLU A 54 5.19 -1.15 -10.37
C GLU A 54 5.84 0.16 -9.93
N LEU A 55 6.37 0.20 -8.71
CA LEU A 55 7.03 1.38 -8.15
C LEU A 55 8.54 1.41 -8.43
N GLY A 56 9.11 0.38 -9.08
CA GLY A 56 10.54 0.26 -9.36
C GLY A 56 11.39 0.21 -8.09
N LEU A 57 10.92 -0.51 -7.08
CA LEU A 57 11.51 -0.59 -5.75
C LEU A 57 12.38 -1.84 -5.54
N GLU A 58 12.88 -2.47 -6.60
CA GLU A 58 13.63 -3.73 -6.54
C GLU A 58 14.83 -3.62 -5.59
N LYS A 59 15.60 -2.53 -5.72
CA LYS A 59 16.75 -2.25 -4.84
C LYS A 59 16.36 -2.12 -3.36
N ALA A 60 15.18 -1.56 -3.07
CA ALA A 60 14.70 -1.42 -1.69
C ALA A 60 14.17 -2.76 -1.15
N ALA A 61 13.62 -3.61 -2.01
CA ALA A 61 13.13 -4.94 -1.64
C ALA A 61 14.26 -5.94 -1.33
N GLU A 62 15.43 -5.76 -1.95
CA GLU A 62 16.64 -6.55 -1.67
C GLU A 62 17.25 -6.28 -0.30
N ILE A 63 16.90 -5.16 0.35
CA ILE A 63 17.36 -4.83 1.69
C ILE A 63 16.71 -5.80 2.68
N LYS A 64 17.50 -6.76 3.18
CA LYS A 64 17.06 -7.69 4.23
C LYS A 64 16.57 -6.89 5.44
N MET A 65 15.29 -7.06 5.78
CA MET A 65 14.75 -6.70 7.09
C MET A 65 15.39 -7.65 8.10
N ALA A 66 16.26 -7.10 8.96
CA ALA A 66 16.89 -7.81 10.07
C ALA A 66 15.87 -8.16 11.16
#